data_AF-A0A482Z6G3-F1
#
_entry.id   AF-A0A482Z6G3-F1
#
_cell.length_a   1.000
_cell.length_b   1.000
_cell.length_c   1.000
_cell.angle_alpha   90.00
_cell.angle_beta   90.00
_cell.angle_gamma   90.00
#
_symmetry.space_group_name_H-M   'P 1'
#
loop_
_entity.id
_entity.type
_entity.pdbx_description
1 polymer ?
#
loop_
_entity_poly.entity_id
_entity_poly.type
_entity_poly.pdbx_seq_one_letter_code
_entity_poly.pdbx_strand_id
1 'polypeptide(L)' 'LLSLSETGVRSLNTTYSNSNEVDSSNNAHKQQGNFTTTAGTDNKMNDVWFDVDNFRKVA' A
#
# COMPACT_ATOMS: atom_id res chain seq x y z
N LEU A 1 14.55 -7.84 5.99
CA LEU A 1 13.18 -8.35 5.79
C LEU A 1 12.54 -8.47 7.17
N LEU A 2 11.24 -8.20 7.29
CA LEU A 2 10.48 -8.34 8.52
C LEU A 2 9.25 -9.22 8.25
N SER A 3 8.90 -10.08 9.20
CA SER A 3 7.63 -10.80 9.25
C SER A 3 6.50 -9.88 9.72
N LEU A 4 5.25 -10.26 9.42
CA LEU A 4 4.06 -9.55 9.90
C LEU A 4 3.98 -9.50 11.43
N SER A 5 4.46 -10.55 12.10
CA SER A 5 4.55 -10.60 13.57
C SER A 5 5.56 -9.60 14.12
N GLU A 6 6.72 -9.44 13.48
CA GLU A 6 7.74 -8.47 13.91
C GLU A 6 7.26 -7.02 13.73
N THR A 7 6.36 -6.76 12.78
CA THR A 7 5.78 -5.43 12.53
C THR A 7 4.48 -5.19 13.28
N GLY A 8 3.99 -6.16 14.06
CA GLY A 8 2.76 -6.02 14.84
C GLY A 8 1.48 -6.01 13.99
N VAL A 9 1.51 -6.56 12.78
CA VAL A 9 0.30 -6.73 11.95
C VAL A 9 -0.50 -7.92 12.49
N ARG A 10 -1.79 -7.69 12.75
CA ARG A 10 -2.72 -8.72 13.23
C ARG A 10 -3.54 -9.35 12.10
N SER A 11 -4.03 -8.53 11.17
CA SER A 11 -4.87 -8.97 10.07
C SER A 11 -4.76 -8.03 8.87
N LEU A 12 -4.85 -8.58 7.67
CA LEU A 12 -4.97 -7.82 6.42
C LEU A 12 -6.42 -7.90 5.95
N ASN A 13 -7.04 -6.77 5.65
CA ASN A 13 -8.37 -6.74 5.04
C ASN A 13 -8.27 -6.93 3.53
N THR A 14 -9.16 -7.73 2.96
CA THR A 14 -9.20 -7.99 1.51
C THR A 14 -10.16 -7.06 0.76
N THR A 15 -10.94 -6.24 1.46
CA THR A 15 -11.75 -5.20 0.83
C THR A 15 -10.91 -3.96 0.53
N TYR A 16 -11.21 -3.32 -0.59
CA TYR A 16 -10.54 -2.10 -1.04
C TYR A 16 -11.48 -1.23 -1.85
N SER A 17 -11.12 0.06 -1.98
CA SER A 17 -11.74 1.00 -2.91
C SER A 17 -10.73 1.41 -3.97
N ASN A 18 -11.20 1.58 -5.20
CA ASN A 18 -10.40 2.21 -6.26
C ASN A 18 -10.13 3.68 -5.90
N SER A 19 -8.97 4.19 -6.30
CA SER A 19 -8.50 5.52 -5.95
C SER A 19 -7.79 6.20 -7.13
N ASN A 20 -7.93 7.52 -7.20
CA ASN A 20 -7.23 8.39 -8.15
C ASN A 20 -6.20 9.30 -7.45
N GLU A 21 -5.87 9.01 -6.20
CA GLU A 21 -4.84 9.73 -5.43
C GLU A 21 -3.46 9.57 -6.09
N VAL A 22 -2.76 10.70 -6.22
CA VAL A 22 -1.37 10.78 -6.66
C VAL A 22 -0.60 11.56 -5.59
N ASP A 23 0.51 11.01 -5.12
CA ASP A 23 1.32 11.65 -4.06
C ASP A 23 2.23 12.76 -4.62
N SER A 24 2.96 13.43 -3.71
CA SER A 24 3.88 14.52 -4.09
C SER A 24 5.09 14.06 -4.91
N SER A 25 5.35 12.75 -4.98
CA SER A 25 6.40 12.13 -5.79
C SER A 25 5.83 11.54 -7.09
N ASN A 26 4.59 11.88 -7.45
CA ASN A 26 3.89 11.43 -8.65
C ASN A 26 3.55 9.93 -8.68
N ASN A 27 3.61 9.22 -7.54
CA ASN A 27 3.17 7.83 -7.46
C ASN A 27 1.64 7.77 -7.36
N ALA A 28 1.01 6.85 -8.09
CA ALA A 28 -0.44 6.69 -8.07
C ALA A 28 -0.87 5.60 -7.08
N HIS A 29 -1.75 5.92 -6.14
CA HIS A 29 -2.37 4.98 -5.21
C HIS A 29 -3.66 4.44 -5.84
N LYS A 30 -3.60 3.33 -6.57
CA LYS A 30 -4.70 2.84 -7.42
C LYS A 30 -5.81 2.14 -6.63
N GLN A 31 -5.46 1.47 -5.54
CA GLN A 31 -6.40 0.81 -4.64
C GLN A 31 -5.99 1.05 -3.19
N GLN A 32 -6.96 1.35 -2.32
CA GLN A 32 -6.72 1.59 -0.90
C GLN A 32 -7.65 0.69 -0.07
N GLY A 33 -7.04 -0.10 0.82
CA GLY A 33 -7.68 -0.90 1.85
C GLY A 33 -7.04 -0.63 3.21
N ASN A 34 -7.15 -1.57 4.14
CA ASN A 34 -6.54 -1.45 5.47
C ASN A 34 -5.99 -2.76 6.02
N PHE A 35 -5.14 -2.63 7.03
CA PHE A 35 -4.76 -3.70 7.93
C PHE A 35 -4.91 -3.24 9.38
N THR A 36 -5.12 -4.19 10.28
CA THR A 36 -5.24 -3.89 11.72
C THR A 36 -3.99 -4.34 12.47
N THR A 37 -3.50 -3.51 13.37
CA THR A 37 -2.36 -3.83 14.24
C THR A 37 -2.79 -4.67 15.45
N THR A 38 -1.83 -5.27 16.15
CA THR A 38 -2.08 -5.95 17.43
C THR A 38 -2.63 -5.00 18.51
N ALA A 39 -2.30 -3.70 18.43
CA ALA A 39 -2.88 -2.65 19.25
C ALA A 39 -4.33 -2.28 18.88
N GLY A 40 -4.88 -2.85 17.81
CA GLY A 40 -6.25 -2.60 17.36
C GLY A 40 -6.43 -1.38 16.47
N THR A 41 -5.34 -0.76 16.00
CA THR A 41 -5.39 0.39 15.09
C THR A 41 -5.46 -0.06 13.63
N ASP A 42 -6.38 0.51 12.86
CA ASP A 42 -6.42 0.33 11.41
C ASP A 42 -5.50 1.33 10.71
N ASN A 43 -4.72 0.83 9.76
CA ASN A 43 -3.79 1.61 8.94
C ASN A 43 -4.02 1.34 7.45
N LYS A 44 -3.63 2.28 6.59
CA LYS A 44 -3.79 2.15 5.14
C LYS A 44 -2.92 1.01 4.58
N MET A 45 -3.48 0.28 3.63
CA MET A 45 -2.76 -0.65 2.74
C MET A 45 -3.07 -0.25 1.30
N ASN A 46 -2.04 -0.02 0.48
CA ASN A 46 -2.21 0.58 -0.85
C ASN A 46 -1.58 -0.28 -1.95
N ASP A 47 -2.26 -0.36 -3.10
CA ASP A 47 -1.61 -0.64 -4.40
C ASP A 47 -1.02 0.65 -4.94
N VAL A 48 0.31 0.69 -5.10
CA VAL A 48 1.07 1.88 -5.50
C VAL A 48 1.77 1.62 -6.82
N TRP A 49 1.45 2.44 -7.81
CA TRP A 49 2.18 2.52 -9.06
C TRP A 49 3.21 3.62 -8.95
N PHE A 50 4.47 3.21 -8.80
CA PHE A 50 5.57 4.14 -8.71
C PHE A 50 5.81 4.86 -10.04
N ASP A 51 6.09 6.16 -9.96
CA ASP A 51 6.61 6.89 -11.11
C ASP A 51 8.03 6.42 -11.40
N VAL A 52 8.30 6.07 -12.65
CA VAL A 52 9.57 5.47 -13.07
C VAL A 52 10.01 6.04 -14.40
N ASP A 53 11.32 6.07 -14.62
CA ASP A 53 11.90 6.37 -15.92
C ASP A 53 11.50 5.29 -16.93
N ASN A 54 10.61 5.65 -17.85
CA ASN A 54 10.08 4.74 -18.87
C ASN A 54 11.14 4.26 -19.87
N PHE A 55 12.28 4.94 -20.01
CA PHE A 55 13.35 4.47 -20.90
C PHE A 55 14.10 3.25 -20.32
N ARG A 56 14.08 3.10 -18.99
CA ARG A 56 14.73 2.00 -18.26
C ARG A 56 13.74 0.96 -17.73
N LYS A 57 12.45 1.15 -18.02
CA LYS A 57 11.40 0.23 -17.64
C LYS A 57 11.43 -0.99 -18.55
N VAL A 58 11.53 -2.17 -17.95
CA VAL A 58 11.35 -3.43 -18.67
C VAL A 58 9.84 -3.69 -18.79
N ALA A 59 9.39 -4.03 -19.99
CA ALA A 59 7.98 -4.31 -20.29
C ALA A 59 7.53 -5.66 -19.70
#